data_AF-A0A6V7LRE9-F1
#
_entry.id   AF-A0A6V7LRE9-F1
#
_cell.length_a   1.000
_cell.length_b   1.000
_cell.length_c   1.000
_cell.angle_alpha   90.00
_cell.angle_beta   90.00
_cell.angle_gamma   90.00
#
_symmetry.space_group_name_H-M   'P 1'
#
loop_
_entity.id
_entity.type
_entity.pdbx_description
1 polymer ?
#
loop_
_entity_poly.entity_id
_entity_poly.type
_entity_poly.pdbx_seq_one_letter_code
_entity_poly.pdbx_strand_id
1 'polypeptide(L)' 'SGHFVPKFTTISWALCIPSACSADDAKSAIQSGLSQLNTTSGIKFVVDVNPDMCYVQQKTLSYTKETIGV' A
#
# COMPACT_ATOMS: atom_id res chain seq x y z
N SER A 1 -21.00 -29.99 17.17
CA SER A 1 -21.12 -29.12 16.00
C SER A 1 -19.96 -28.14 16.01
N GLY A 2 -19.00 -28.29 15.10
CA GLY A 2 -17.81 -27.44 15.06
C GLY A 2 -18.06 -26.18 14.23
N HIS A 3 -17.88 -25.01 14.83
CA HIS A 3 -17.89 -23.75 14.09
C HIS A 3 -16.53 -23.61 13.41
N PHE A 4 -16.49 -23.75 12.08
CA PHE A 4 -15.27 -23.56 11.31
C PHE A 4 -15.07 -22.07 11.06
N VAL A 5 -14.06 -21.47 11.69
CA VAL A 5 -13.60 -20.11 11.36
C VAL A 5 -12.49 -20.22 10.33
N PRO A 6 -12.70 -19.75 9.09
CA PRO A 6 -11.68 -19.83 8.05
C PRO A 6 -10.45 -19.01 8.45
N LYS A 7 -9.28 -19.64 8.40
CA LYS A 7 -7.97 -19.03 8.68
C LYS A 7 -7.39 -18.36 7.43
N PHE A 8 -8.17 -17.52 6.73
CA PHE A 8 -7.57 -16.62 5.75
C PHE A 8 -7.03 -15.40 6.50
N THR A 9 -5.76 -15.50 6.90
CA THR A 9 -5.08 -14.50 7.74
C THR A 9 -4.31 -13.47 6.91
N THR A 10 -4.35 -13.57 5.58
CA THR A 10 -3.58 -12.75 4.67
C THR A 10 -4.51 -11.93 3.79
N ILE A 11 -4.28 -10.61 3.76
CA ILE A 11 -4.99 -9.66 2.92
C ILE A 11 -3.93 -9.01 2.02
N SER A 12 -4.11 -9.11 0.71
CA SER A 12 -3.28 -8.41 -0.28
C SER A 12 -3.99 -7.12 -0.71
N TRP A 13 -3.29 -6.01 -0.66
CA TRP A 13 -3.85 -4.68 -0.91
C TRP A 13 -2.74 -3.73 -1.41
N ALA A 14 -3.13 -2.59 -1.95
CA ALA A 14 -2.19 -1.58 -2.47
C ALA A 14 -2.68 -0.17 -2.13
N LEU A 15 -1.76 0.79 -2.02
CA LEU A 15 -2.07 2.20 -1.84
C LEU A 15 -1.16 3.10 -2.70
N CYS A 16 -1.65 4.28 -3.05
CA CYS A 16 -0.83 5.32 -3.65
C CYS A 16 -0.26 6.22 -2.56
N ILE A 17 1.05 6.45 -2.59
CA ILE A 17 1.77 7.39 -1.72
C ILE A 17 2.55 8.39 -2.59
N PRO A 18 2.96 9.55 -2.04
CA PRO A 18 3.90 10.43 -2.74
C PRO A 18 5.14 9.66 -3.19
N SER A 19 5.62 9.94 -4.40
CA SER A 19 6.79 9.25 -4.96
C SER A 19 8.10 9.50 -4.19
N ALA A 20 8.11 10.50 -3.31
CA ALA A 20 9.22 10.75 -2.39
C ALA A 20 9.29 9.75 -1.22
N CYS A 21 8.20 9.03 -0.95
CA CYS A 21 8.12 8.04 0.13
C CYS A 21 8.65 6.69 -0.32
N SER A 22 9.33 6.01 0.59
CA SER A 22 9.87 4.66 0.44
C SER A 22 8.87 3.57 0.84
N ALA A 23 9.21 2.31 0.54
CA ALA A 23 8.45 1.15 1.01
C ALA A 23 8.39 1.07 2.56
N ASP A 24 9.45 1.50 3.25
CA ASP A 24 9.49 1.54 4.71
C ASP A 24 8.58 2.63 5.29
N ASP A 25 8.43 3.76 4.61
CA ASP A 25 7.47 4.80 4.99
C ASP A 25 6.04 4.26 4.88
N ALA A 26 5.72 3.55 3.80
CA ALA A 26 4.43 2.89 3.62
C ALA A 26 4.18 1.88 4.75
N LYS A 27 5.13 0.98 5.01
CA LYS A 27 5.05 -0.02 6.07
C LYS A 27 4.81 0.62 7.44
N SER A 28 5.58 1.66 7.77
CA SER A 28 5.47 2.38 9.04
C SER A 28 4.12 3.06 9.21
N ALA A 29 3.61 3.71 8.16
CA ALA A 29 2.29 4.35 8.18
C ALA A 29 1.16 3.33 8.45
N ILE A 30 1.21 2.18 7.79
CA ILE A 30 0.24 1.10 7.96
C ILE A 30 0.30 0.52 9.37
N GLN A 31 1.51 0.18 9.84
CA GLN A 31 1.71 -0.37 11.18
C GLN A 31 1.20 0.60 12.25
N SER A 32 1.48 1.90 12.09
CA SER A 32 0.98 2.94 12.99
C SER A 32 -0.56 3.01 12.98
N GLY A 33 -1.19 2.97 11.80
CA GLY A 33 -2.66 2.96 11.69
C GLY A 33 -3.33 1.73 12.32
N LEU A 34 -2.70 0.56 12.21
CA LEU A 34 -3.19 -0.69 12.79
C LEU A 34 -2.85 -0.87 14.28
N SER A 35 -1.96 -0.05 14.83
CA SER A 35 -1.48 -0.20 16.21
C SER A 35 -2.62 -0.18 17.25
N GLN A 36 -3.67 0.60 17.00
CA GLN A 36 -4.85 0.70 17.87
C GLN A 36 -5.73 -0.55 17.86
N LEU A 37 -5.67 -1.36 16.80
CA LEU A 37 -6.43 -2.62 16.69
C LEU A 37 -5.72 -3.77 17.40
N ASN A 38 -4.38 -3.72 17.49
CA ASN A 38 -3.59 -4.71 18.23
C ASN A 38 -3.97 -4.77 19.73
N THR A 39 -4.34 -3.64 20.33
CA THR A 39 -4.66 -3.55 21.76
C THR A 39 -6.07 -4.01 22.09
N THR A 40 -6.98 -3.95 21.13
CA THR A 40 -8.43 -4.12 21.38
C THR A 40 -8.94 -5.51 20.99
N SER A 41 -8.34 -6.15 19.99
CA SER A 41 -8.98 -7.28 19.30
C SER A 41 -8.37 -8.65 19.58
N GLY A 42 -7.24 -8.75 20.31
CA GLY A 42 -6.49 -10.01 20.42
C GLY A 42 -5.92 -10.50 19.07
N ILE A 43 -5.95 -9.62 18.05
CA ILE A 43 -5.47 -9.88 16.69
C ILE A 43 -4.09 -9.28 16.56
N LYS A 44 -3.13 -10.07 16.05
CA LYS A 44 -1.78 -9.61 15.72
C LYS A 44 -1.71 -9.30 14.23
N PHE A 45 -1.51 -8.03 13.88
CA PHE A 45 -1.25 -7.64 12.51
C PHE A 45 0.25 -7.75 12.19
N VAL A 46 0.58 -8.41 11.07
CA VAL A 46 1.92 -8.46 10.49
C VAL A 46 1.82 -7.77 9.14
N VAL A 47 2.60 -6.70 8.95
CA VAL A 47 2.59 -5.89 7.73
C VAL A 47 3.87 -6.17 6.96
N ASP A 48 3.70 -6.50 5.68
CA ASP A 48 4.78 -6.67 4.73
C ASP A 48 4.55 -5.78 3.50
N VAL A 49 5.61 -5.13 3.03
CA VAL A 49 5.60 -4.26 1.84
C VAL A 49 6.81 -4.63 1.02
N ASN A 50 6.59 -5.19 -0.16
CA ASN A 50 7.67 -5.55 -1.08
C ASN A 50 8.09 -4.29 -1.89
N PRO A 51 9.36 -3.84 -1.79
CA PRO A 51 9.85 -2.68 -2.55
C PRO A 51 9.73 -2.83 -4.07
N ASP A 52 9.81 -4.06 -4.59
CA ASP A 52 9.67 -4.34 -6.03
C ASP A 52 8.24 -4.13 -6.54
N MET A 53 7.27 -3.98 -5.63
CA MET A 53 5.87 -3.67 -5.94
C MET A 53 5.55 -2.17 -5.83
N CYS A 54 6.55 -1.31 -5.60
CA CYS A 54 6.38 0.14 -5.62
C CYS A 54 6.53 0.69 -7.04
N TYR A 55 5.43 1.20 -7.60
CA TYR A 55 5.41 1.77 -8.94
C TYR A 55 5.23 3.27 -8.91
N VAL A 56 6.09 4.01 -9.61
CA VAL A 56 5.91 5.44 -9.85
C VAL A 56 5.26 5.62 -11.22
N GLN A 57 4.07 6.20 -11.25
CA GLN A 57 3.46 6.61 -12.51
C GLN A 57 4.29 7.75 -13.11
N GLN A 58 4.99 7.48 -14.21
CA GLN A 58 5.65 8.52 -14.98
C GLN A 58 4.59 9.34 -15.71
N LYS A 59 4.61 10.67 -15.53
CA LYS A 59 3.79 11.56 -16.33
C LYS A 59 4.35 11.54 -17.75
N THR A 60 3.73 10.78 -18.65
CA THR A 60 4.06 10.86 -20.07
C THR A 60 3.76 12.28 -20.50
N LEU A 61 4.79 13.06 -20.84
CA LEU A 61 4.62 14.34 -21.49
C LEU A 61 4.10 14.05 -22.90
N SER A 62 2.81 13.81 -23.01
CA SER A 62 2.10 13.84 -24.29
C SER A 62 2.03 15.30 -24.69
N TYR A 63 3.15 15.88 -25.13
CA TYR A 63 3.12 17.10 -25.92
C TYR A 63 2.28 16.76 -27.14
N THR A 64 1.06 17.28 -27.20
CA THR A 64 0.31 17.23 -28.43
C THR A 64 1.11 18.03 -29.46
N LYS A 65 1.16 17.52 -30.69
CA LYS A 65 1.98 18.08 -31.78
C LYS A 65 1.56 19.52 -32.17
N GLU A 66 0.59 20.11 -31.48
CA GLU A 66 0.03 21.43 -31.79
C GLU A 66 0.88 22.61 -31.30
N THR A 67 1.96 22.42 -30.54
CA THR A 67 2.80 23.56 -30.09
C THR A 67 4.05 23.81 -30.95
N ILE A 68 4.20 23.17 -32.13
CA ILE A 68 5.18 23.61 -33.13
C ILE A 68 4.45 24.53 -34.13
N GLY A 69 4.19 25.76 -33.68
CA GLY A 69 3.71 26.86 -34.52
C GLY A 69 4.61 28.07 -34.31
N VAL A 70 5.53 28.25 -35.27
CA VAL A 70 6.31 29.45 -35.67
C VAL A 70 6.56 30.56 -34.66
#